data_AF-A0A973SK28-F1
#
_entry.id   AF-A0A973SK28-F1
#
_cell.length_a   1.000
_cell.length_b   1.000
_cell.length_c   1.000
_cell.angle_alpha   90.00
_cell.angle_beta   90.00
_cell.angle_gamma   90.00
#
_symmetry.space_group_name_H-M   'P 1'
#
loop_
_entity.id
_entity.type
_entity.pdbx_description
1 polymer ?
#
loop_
_entity_poly.entity_id
_entity_poly.type
_entity_poly.pdbx_seq_one_letter_code
_entity_poly.pdbx_strand_id
1 'polypeptide(L)'
;MTSVIVVTNDFPPRPGGIQSFVHGLALRTPGVVVYASSWPGCEEFDRRQPYRVVRHPARLMLPTPAVARRAAGLVAEHGAATVVFG
;
A
#
# COMPACT_ATOMS: atom_id res chain seq x y z
N MET A 1 12.67 -13.12 -8.40
CA MET A 1 11.42 -12.93 -7.62
C MET A 1 10.79 -11.64 -8.10
N THR A 2 9.52 -11.65 -8.50
CA THR A 2 8.81 -10.46 -9.00
C THR A 2 8.34 -9.62 -7.82
N SER A 3 8.82 -8.38 -7.71
CA SER A 3 8.39 -7.41 -6.70
C SER A 3 7.07 -6.74 -7.11
N VAL A 4 6.17 -6.58 -6.15
CA VAL A 4 4.80 -6.08 -6.35
C VAL A 4 4.60 -4.81 -5.54
N ILE A 5 3.90 -3.81 -6.10
CA ILE A 5 3.35 -2.68 -5.35
C ILE A 5 1.83 -2.72 -5.37
N VAL A 6 1.23 -2.63 -4.19
CA VAL A 6 -0.21 -2.39 -4.03
C VAL A 6 -0.44 -0.91 -3.78
N VAL A 7 -1.29 -0.26 -4.57
CA VAL A 7 -1.70 1.14 -4.38
C VAL A 7 -3.17 1.18 -4.00
N THR A 8 -3.49 1.70 -2.81
CA THR A 8 -4.83 1.56 -2.23
C THR A 8 -5.28 2.75 -1.38
N ASN A 9 -6.58 3.04 -1.38
CA ASN A 9 -7.19 3.90 -0.36
C ASN A 9 -7.63 3.12 0.89
N ASP A 10 -7.74 1.81 0.77
CA ASP A 10 -8.48 0.96 1.66
C ASP A 10 -7.54 -0.08 2.25
N PHE A 11 -6.82 0.37 3.28
CA PHE A 11 -5.93 -0.47 4.06
C PHE A 11 -6.21 -0.34 5.56
N PRO A 12 -5.94 -1.37 6.37
CA PRO A 12 -6.10 -1.28 7.82
C PRO A 12 -5.25 -0.14 8.40
N PRO A 13 -5.58 0.38 9.60
CA PRO A 13 -6.51 -0.18 10.60
C PRO A 13 -7.98 0.18 10.38
N ARG A 14 -8.32 0.89 9.30
CA ARG A 14 -9.72 1.15 8.96
C ARG A 14 -10.45 -0.18 8.76
N PRO A 15 -11.57 -0.45 9.46
CA PRO A 15 -12.33 -1.68 9.28
C PRO A 15 -13.09 -1.65 7.94
N GLY A 16 -13.16 -2.82 7.30
CA GLY A 16 -14.02 -3.04 6.13
C GLY A 16 -13.54 -4.19 5.25
N GLY A 17 -14.40 -4.60 4.31
CA GLY A 17 -14.16 -5.79 3.48
C GLY A 17 -12.97 -5.63 2.54
N ILE A 18 -12.83 -4.47 1.89
CA ILE A 18 -11.71 -4.18 0.98
C ILE A 18 -10.40 -4.15 1.77
N GLN A 19 -10.38 -3.51 2.93
CA GLN A 19 -9.21 -3.41 3.80
C GLN A 19 -8.70 -4.81 4.21
N SER A 20 -9.61 -5.68 4.65
CA SER A 20 -9.29 -7.07 4.99
C SER A 20 -8.83 -7.88 3.78
N PHE A 21 -9.45 -7.67 2.61
CA PHE A 21 -9.07 -8.34 1.37
C PHE A 21 -7.66 -7.95 0.92
N VAL A 22 -7.37 -6.66 0.82
CA VAL A 22 -6.06 -6.12 0.40
C VAL A 22 -4.98 -6.52 1.40
N HIS A 23 -5.26 -6.47 2.71
CA HIS A 23 -4.34 -6.94 3.74
C HIS A 23 -4.01 -8.43 3.59
N GLY A 24 -5.03 -9.26 3.40
CA GLY A 24 -4.86 -10.69 3.15
C GLY A 24 -4.05 -10.97 1.87
N LEU A 25 -4.32 -10.24 0.79
CA LEU A 25 -3.57 -10.35 -0.46
C LEU A 25 -2.08 -10.02 -0.26
N ALA A 26 -1.79 -8.93 0.44
CA ALA A 26 -0.42 -8.51 0.74
C ALA A 26 0.32 -9.56 1.61
N LEU A 27 -0.33 -10.13 2.63
CA LEU A 27 0.26 -11.20 3.46
C LEU A 27 0.69 -12.44 2.66
N ARG A 28 0.03 -12.71 1.53
CA ARG A 28 0.30 -13.88 0.68
C ARG A 28 1.16 -13.55 -0.54
N THR A 29 1.64 -12.31 -0.66
CA THR A 29 2.43 -11.86 -1.81
C THR A 29 3.87 -11.59 -1.38
N PRO A 30 4.82 -12.50 -1.67
CA PRO A 30 6.22 -12.31 -1.34
C PRO A 30 6.79 -11.04 -2.01
N GLY A 31 7.52 -10.23 -1.25
CA GLY A 31 8.17 -9.03 -1.76
C GLY A 31 7.21 -7.89 -2.11
N VAL A 32 6.00 -7.87 -1.54
CA VAL A 32 5.05 -6.77 -1.71
C VAL A 32 5.48 -5.51 -0.95
N VAL A 33 5.18 -4.34 -1.51
CA VAL A 33 5.14 -3.05 -0.80
C VAL A 33 3.75 -2.47 -0.96
N VAL A 34 3.17 -1.96 0.14
CA VAL A 34 1.85 -1.34 0.11
C VAL A 34 1.99 0.17 0.19
N TYR A 35 1.41 0.91 -0.74
CA TYR A 35 1.26 2.35 -0.70
C TYR A 35 -0.21 2.69 -0.43
N ALA A 36 -0.52 3.15 0.78
CA ALA A 36 -1.88 3.33 1.27
C ALA A 36 -2.13 4.72 1.85
N SER A 37 -3.40 5.13 1.89
CA SER A 37 -3.82 6.34 2.63
C SER A 37 -3.54 6.22 4.13
N SER A 38 -3.41 7.35 4.82
CA SER A 38 -3.18 7.38 6.27
C SER A 38 -4.49 7.27 7.06
N TRP A 39 -4.43 6.56 8.19
CA TRP A 39 -5.52 6.47 9.16
C TRP A 39 -4.97 6.50 10.60
N PRO A 40 -5.72 7.03 11.58
CA PRO A 40 -5.32 6.93 12.99
C PRO A 40 -4.94 5.50 13.39
N GLY A 41 -3.80 5.34 14.05
CA GLY A 41 -3.27 4.03 14.45
C GLY A 41 -2.54 3.24 13.36
N CYS A 42 -2.38 3.81 12.15
CA CYS A 42 -1.70 3.10 11.06
C CYS A 42 -0.27 2.70 11.36
N GLU A 43 0.51 3.55 12.05
CA GLU A 43 1.89 3.23 12.39
C GLU A 43 2.03 1.98 13.26
N GLU A 44 1.11 1.80 14.22
CA GLU A 44 1.12 0.61 15.08
C GLU A 44 0.74 -0.65 14.31
N PHE A 45 -0.23 -0.55 13.40
CA PHE A 45 -0.59 -1.64 12.51
C PHE A 45 0.58 -1.99 11.58
N ASP A 46 1.22 -0.99 10.97
CA ASP A 46 2.27 -1.14 9.97
C ASP A 46 3.52 -1.82 10.54
N ARG A 47 3.90 -1.48 11.79
CA ARG A 47 5.02 -2.13 12.49
C ARG A 47 4.86 -3.64 12.67
N ARG A 48 3.63 -4.16 12.62
CA ARG A 48 3.33 -5.60 12.81
C ARG A 48 3.35 -6.36 11.49
N GLN A 49 3.49 -5.69 10.34
CA GLN A 49 3.43 -6.34 9.04
C GLN A 49 4.78 -6.92 8.63
N PRO A 50 4.79 -8.07 7.93
CA PRO A 50 6.03 -8.67 7.42
C PRO A 50 6.54 -8.02 6.13
N TYR A 51 5.94 -6.90 5.71
CA TYR A 51 6.27 -6.16 4.50
C TYR A 51 6.20 -4.65 4.75
N ARG A 52 6.81 -3.88 3.86
CA ARG A 52 6.84 -2.40 3.97
C ARG A 52 5.48 -1.83 3.61
N VAL A 53 4.97 -0.95 4.48
CA VAL A 53 3.83 -0.08 4.21
C VAL A 53 4.33 1.37 4.12
N VAL A 54 3.94 2.07 3.06
CA VAL A 54 4.21 3.48 2.83
C VAL A 54 2.89 4.22 2.93
N ARG A 55 2.80 5.18 3.86
CA ARG A 55 1.58 5.97 4.05
C ARG A 55 1.62 7.26 3.26
N HIS A 56 0.59 7.48 2.45
CA HIS A 56 0.27 8.78 1.91
C HIS A 56 -0.27 9.67 3.05
N PRO A 57 0.18 10.93 3.20
CA PRO A 57 -0.18 11.75 4.36
C PRO A 57 -1.67 12.07 4.46
N ALA A 58 -2.41 12.08 3.35
CA ALA A 58 -3.86 12.31 3.35
C ALA A 58 -4.68 11.02 3.55
N ARG A 59 -5.88 11.19 4.12
CA ARG A 59 -6.88 10.11 4.31
C ARG A 59 -7.48 9.59 3.01
N LEU A 60 -7.30 10.34 1.91
CA LEU A 60 -7.80 10.00 0.58
C LEU A 60 -6.70 10.25 -0.44
N MET A 61 -6.42 9.23 -1.25
CA MET A 61 -5.55 9.25 -2.41
C MET A 61 -6.43 9.34 -3.66
N LEU A 62 -6.40 10.51 -4.29
CA LEU A 62 -7.03 10.75 -5.59
C LEU A 62 -6.03 10.48 -6.73
N PRO A 63 -6.49 10.20 -7.96
CA PRO A 63 -5.64 10.00 -9.13
C PRO A 63 -5.02 11.33 -9.62
N THR A 64 -4.23 11.96 -8.76
CA THR A 64 -3.53 13.21 -9.03
C THR A 64 -2.12 12.93 -9.55
N PRO A 65 -1.52 13.87 -10.31
CA PRO A 65 -0.13 13.74 -10.74
C PRO A 65 0.87 13.56 -9.59
N ALA A 66 0.57 14.10 -8.40
CA ALA A 66 1.42 13.91 -7.21
C ALA A 66 1.39 12.46 -6.70
N VAL A 67 0.21 11.85 -6.61
CA VAL A 67 0.05 10.44 -6.21
C VAL A 67 0.69 9.53 -7.23
N ALA A 68 0.48 9.78 -8.53
CA ALA A 68 1.09 9.02 -9.61
C ALA A 68 2.63 9.07 -9.56
N ARG A 69 3.22 10.27 -9.41
CA ARG A 69 4.68 10.43 -9.26
C ARG A 69 5.22 9.67 -8.05
N ARG A 70 4.53 9.73 -6.92
CA ARG A 70 4.96 9.01 -5.72
C ARG A 70 4.90 7.49 -5.93
N ALA A 71 3.83 6.96 -6.51
CA ALA A 71 3.70 5.55 -6.83
C ALA A 71 4.80 5.10 -7.81
N ALA A 72 5.05 5.87 -8.88
CA ALA A 72 6.13 5.59 -9.83
C ALA A 72 7.52 5.58 -9.18
N GLY A 73 7.78 6.51 -8.26
CA GLY A 73 9.02 6.53 -7.49
C GLY A 73 9.20 5.27 -6.64
N LEU A 74 8.15 4.80 -5.98
CA LEU A 74 8.18 3.55 -5.22
C LEU A 74 8.40 2.33 -6.13
N VAL A 75 7.78 2.32 -7.32
CA VAL A 75 7.99 1.25 -8.31
C VAL A 75 9.46 1.18 -8.71
N ALA A 76 10.09 2.33 -8.99
CA ALA A 76 11.51 2.38 -9.33
C ALA A 76 12.41 1.98 -8.15
N GLU A 77 12.15 2.48 -6.94
CA GLU A 77 12.91 2.17 -5.72
C GLU A 77 12.87 0.68 -5.38
N HIS A 78 11.71 0.05 -5.57
CA HIS A 78 11.47 -1.36 -5.23
C HIS A 78 11.73 -2.32 -6.41
N GLY A 79 12.09 -1.79 -7.59
CA GLY A 79 12.24 -2.55 -8.82
C GLY A 79 10.98 -3.33 -9.22
N ALA A 80 9.79 -2.82 -8.86
CA ALA A 80 8.54 -3.55 -8.98
C ALA A 80 8.15 -3.80 -10.43
N ALA A 81 7.90 -5.07 -10.75
CA ALA A 81 7.45 -5.49 -12.09
C ALA A 81 5.92 -5.51 -12.21
N THR A 82 5.20 -5.39 -11.08
CA THR A 82 3.74 -5.47 -11.04
C THR A 82 3.17 -4.43 -10.10
N VAL A 83 2.11 -3.75 -10.54
CA VAL A 83 1.32 -2.82 -9.74
C VAL A 83 -0.11 -3.32 -9.65
N VAL A 84 -0.65 -3.38 -8.44
CA VAL A 84 -2.03 -3.76 -8.13
C VAL A 84 -2.75 -2.53 -7.60
N PHE A 85 -3.93 -2.23 -8.15
CA PHE A 85 -4.81 -1.18 -7.66
C PHE A 85 -6.04 -1.82 -7.01
N GLY A 86 -6.36 -1.40 -5.79
CA GLY A 86 -7.51 -1.91 -5.03
C GLY A 86 -7.38 -1.61 -3.57
#